data_AF-A0A432RAQ0-F1
#
_entry.id   AF-A0A432RAQ0-F1
#
_cell.length_a   1.000
_cell.length_b   1.000
_cell.length_c   1.000
_cell.angle_alpha   90.00
_cell.angle_beta   90.00
_cell.angle_gamma   90.00
#
_symmetry.space_group_name_H-M   'P 1'
#
loop_
_entity.id
_entity.type
_entity.pdbx_description
1 polymer ?
#
loop_
_entity_poly.entity_id
_entity_poly.type
_entity_poly.pdbx_seq_one_letter_code
_entity_poly.pdbx_strand_id
1 'polypeptide(L)'
;MARKKITEELKSKIIELYKQGLSSVEIAHQVNVSANSVCKIIKENKIERNVATKGEIRALKRYAVQLLGADEKVLDEIIKELDKRRVIQYRLSLMRLKPFIEELKNASAKN
;
A
#
# COMPACT_ATOMS: atom_id res chain seq x y z
N MET A 1 28.29 -3.98 20.52
CA MET A 1 28.03 -4.44 19.14
C MET A 1 28.46 -3.35 18.17
N ALA A 2 29.32 -3.67 17.19
CA ALA A 2 29.76 -2.70 16.18
C ALA A 2 28.59 -2.26 15.28
N ARG A 3 28.46 -0.95 15.04
CA ARG A 3 27.42 -0.40 14.17
C ARG A 3 27.71 -0.83 12.73
N LYS A 4 26.89 -1.72 12.17
CA LYS A 4 27.02 -2.14 10.76
C LYS A 4 26.90 -0.88 9.88
N LYS A 5 27.96 -0.56 9.13
CA LYS A 5 28.01 0.64 8.30
C LYS A 5 27.07 0.42 7.12
N ILE A 6 26.10 1.31 6.96
CA ILE A 6 25.15 1.25 5.84
C ILE A 6 25.88 1.78 4.61
N THR A 7 26.06 0.92 3.60
CA THR A 7 26.66 1.28 2.31
C THR A 7 25.63 1.97 1.42
N GLU A 8 26.09 2.71 0.42
CA GLU A 8 25.21 3.36 -0.56
C GLU A 8 24.41 2.35 -1.40
N GLU A 9 24.99 1.19 -1.69
CA GLU A 9 24.30 0.07 -2.34
C GLU A 9 23.10 -0.41 -1.49
N LEU A 10 23.29 -0.52 -0.18
CA LEU A 10 22.24 -0.95 0.73
C LEU A 10 21.11 0.09 0.81
N LYS A 11 21.46 1.39 0.83
CA LYS A 11 20.47 2.46 0.75
C LYS A 11 19.67 2.39 -0.53
N SER A 12 20.34 2.23 -1.68
CA SER A 12 19.69 2.13 -2.99
C SER A 12 18.70 0.96 -3.02
N LYS A 13 19.10 -0.20 -2.52
CA LYS A 13 18.22 -1.37 -2.39
C LYS A 13 17.02 -1.14 -1.47
N ILE A 14 17.22 -0.48 -0.33
CA ILE A 14 16.13 -0.11 0.59
C ILE A 14 15.12 0.81 -0.11
N ILE A 15 15.60 1.78 -0.88
CA ILE A 15 14.77 2.75 -1.62
C ILE A 15 13.95 2.05 -2.70
N GLU A 16 14.56 1.16 -3.47
CA GLU A 16 13.88 0.38 -4.51
C GLU A 16 12.75 -0.48 -3.92
N LEU A 17 13.05 -1.23 -2.86
CA LEU A 17 12.05 -2.08 -2.20
C LEU A 17 10.91 -1.24 -1.60
N TYR A 18 11.22 -0.05 -1.06
CA TYR A 18 10.21 0.87 -0.56
C TYR A 18 9.28 1.39 -1.66
N LYS A 19 9.83 1.74 -2.83
CA LYS A 19 9.09 2.14 -4.04
C LYS A 19 8.32 0.99 -4.69
N GLN A 20 8.64 -0.26 -4.36
CA GLN A 20 7.85 -1.44 -4.75
C GLN A 20 6.69 -1.73 -3.79
N GLY A 21 6.56 -0.98 -2.70
CA GLY A 21 5.44 -1.08 -1.76
C GLY A 21 5.71 -2.02 -0.59
N LEU A 22 6.97 -2.43 -0.37
CA LEU A 22 7.33 -3.13 0.85
C LEU A 22 7.31 -2.17 2.04
N SER A 23 6.89 -2.68 3.19
CA SER A 23 6.95 -1.98 4.47
C SER A 23 8.39 -1.92 4.99
N SER A 24 8.69 -0.94 5.85
CA SER A 24 10.02 -0.80 6.47
C SER A 24 10.43 -2.04 7.27
N VAL A 25 9.46 -2.80 7.79
CA VAL A 25 9.68 -4.07 8.50
C VAL A 25 10.06 -5.17 7.53
N GLU A 26 9.31 -5.36 6.44
CA GLU A 26 9.65 -6.35 5.40
C GLU A 26 11.03 -6.08 4.80
N ILE A 27 11.33 -4.80 4.50
CA ILE A 27 12.64 -4.38 3.99
C ILE A 27 13.73 -4.70 5.01
N ALA A 28 13.53 -4.35 6.28
CA ALA A 28 14.46 -4.62 7.37
C ALA A 28 14.84 -6.10 7.47
N HIS A 29 13.85 -6.99 7.38
CA HIS A 29 14.10 -8.44 7.34
C HIS A 29 14.88 -8.86 6.10
N GLN A 30 14.54 -8.31 4.94
CA GLN A 30 15.17 -8.69 3.66
C GLN A 30 16.62 -8.23 3.52
N VAL A 31 16.96 -7.07 4.08
CA VAL A 31 18.32 -6.50 4.03
C VAL A 31 19.08 -6.63 5.36
N ASN A 32 18.50 -7.31 6.35
CA ASN A 32 19.08 -7.59 7.67
C ASN A 32 19.61 -6.32 8.38
N VAL A 33 18.73 -5.33 8.50
CA VAL A 33 18.96 -4.08 9.25
C VAL A 33 17.74 -3.77 10.12
N SER A 34 17.85 -2.86 11.08
CA SER A 34 16.69 -2.48 11.90
C SER A 34 15.68 -1.66 11.09
N ALA A 35 14.38 -1.87 11.36
CA ALA A 35 13.30 -1.09 10.78
C ALA A 35 13.46 0.42 11.03
N ASN A 36 14.01 0.81 12.19
CA ASN A 36 14.32 2.21 12.50
C ASN A 36 15.36 2.79 11.54
N SER A 37 16.37 1.99 11.16
CA SER A 37 17.39 2.43 10.19
C SER A 37 16.77 2.62 8.81
N VAL A 38 15.91 1.69 8.38
CA VAL A 38 15.15 1.79 7.12
C VAL A 38 14.31 3.08 7.11
N CYS A 39 13.51 3.31 8.17
CA CYS A 39 12.70 4.52 8.31
C CYS A 39 13.54 5.79 8.28
N LYS A 40 14.71 5.79 8.93
CA LYS A 40 15.63 6.94 8.93
C LYS A 40 16.15 7.24 7.52
N ILE A 41 16.60 6.22 6.79
CA ILE A 41 17.08 6.37 5.41
C ILE A 41 15.99 6.93 4.50
N ILE A 42 14.77 6.38 4.58
CA ILE A 42 13.64 6.85 3.77
C ILE A 42 13.32 8.32 4.06
N LYS A 43 13.29 8.71 5.34
CA LYS A 43 13.02 10.09 5.76
C LYS A 43 14.12 11.06 5.30
N GLU A 44 15.38 10.70 5.50
CA GLU A 44 16.53 11.53 5.10
C GLU A 44 16.58 11.75 3.59
N ASN A 45 16.16 10.75 2.80
CA ASN A 45 16.09 10.84 1.35
C ASN A 45 14.76 11.46 0.84
N LYS A 46 13.86 11.89 1.73
CA LYS A 46 12.56 12.51 1.41
C LYS A 46 11.75 11.70 0.39
N ILE A 47 11.77 10.37 0.51
CA ILE A 47 11.11 9.50 -0.46
C ILE A 47 9.66 9.31 -0.07
N GLU A 48 8.77 9.83 -0.91
CA GLU A 48 7.35 9.55 -0.82
C GLU A 48 7.06 8.16 -1.39
N ARG A 49 6.15 7.45 -0.71
CA ARG A 49 5.65 6.19 -1.23
C ARG A 49 4.59 6.51 -2.28
N ASN A 50 4.77 6.00 -3.48
CA ASN A 50 3.83 6.14 -4.60
C ASN A 50 2.99 4.88 -4.85
N VAL A 51 3.18 3.82 -4.07
CA VAL A 51 2.48 2.53 -4.19
C VAL A 51 1.93 2.05 -2.85
N ALA A 52 0.71 1.52 -2.83
CA ALA A 52 0.13 1.04 -1.58
C ALA A 52 0.87 -0.19 -1.04
N THR A 53 0.99 -0.30 0.27
CA THR A 53 1.58 -1.48 0.91
C THR A 53 0.66 -2.69 0.80
N LYS A 54 1.22 -3.90 0.91
CA LYS A 54 0.41 -5.13 1.00
C LYS A 54 -0.64 -5.07 2.12
N GLY A 55 -0.29 -4.45 3.26
CA GLY A 55 -1.22 -4.25 4.38
C GLY A 55 -2.38 -3.34 4.02
N GLU A 56 -2.11 -2.25 3.30
CA GLU A 56 -3.13 -1.32 2.81
C GLU A 56 -4.01 -1.97 1.75
N ILE A 57 -3.43 -2.70 0.79
CA ILE A 57 -4.18 -3.45 -0.22
C ILE A 57 -5.11 -4.47 0.46
N ARG A 58 -4.62 -5.21 1.46
CA ARG A 58 -5.45 -6.15 2.24
C ARG A 58 -6.58 -5.43 2.98
N ALA A 59 -6.30 -4.27 3.58
CA ALA A 59 -7.32 -3.48 4.27
C ALA A 59 -8.39 -2.97 3.29
N LEU A 60 -7.98 -2.52 2.10
CA LEU A 60 -8.88 -2.09 1.03
C LEU A 60 -9.75 -3.25 0.53
N LYS A 61 -9.17 -4.44 0.31
CA LYS A 61 -9.92 -5.65 -0.06
C LYS A 61 -10.96 -6.00 0.99
N ARG A 62 -10.56 -6.08 2.27
CA ARG A 62 -11.50 -6.36 3.37
C ARG A 62 -12.63 -5.35 3.43
N TYR A 63 -12.31 -4.07 3.28
CA TYR A 63 -13.31 -3.01 3.26
C TYR A 63 -14.27 -3.14 2.07
N ALA A 64 -13.76 -3.44 0.88
CA ALA A 64 -14.58 -3.64 -0.30
C ALA A 64 -15.47 -4.89 -0.21
N VAL A 65 -14.98 -6.01 0.33
CA VAL A 65 -15.81 -7.21 0.59
C VAL A 65 -16.93 -6.87 1.58
N GLN A 66 -16.59 -6.22 2.70
CA GLN A 66 -17.55 -5.93 3.76
C GLN A 66 -18.59 -4.88 3.36
N LEU A 67 -18.19 -3.85 2.61
CA LEU A 67 -19.07 -2.78 2.21
C LEU A 67 -19.83 -3.11 0.92
N LEU A 68 -19.25 -3.81 -0.05
CA LEU A 68 -19.82 -3.99 -1.39
C LEU A 68 -20.37 -5.40 -1.65
N GLY A 69 -20.07 -6.37 -0.78
CA GLY A 69 -20.42 -7.78 -1.04
C GLY A 69 -19.73 -8.35 -2.28
N ALA A 70 -18.65 -7.71 -2.73
CA ALA A 70 -17.92 -8.12 -3.92
C ALA A 70 -17.15 -9.42 -3.66
N ASP A 71 -17.18 -10.34 -4.64
CA ASP A 71 -16.34 -11.54 -4.63
C ASP A 71 -14.86 -11.13 -4.64
N GLU A 72 -14.07 -11.75 -3.76
CA GLU A 72 -12.65 -11.45 -3.56
C GLU A 72 -11.84 -11.55 -4.88
N LYS A 73 -12.26 -12.41 -5.81
CA LYS A 73 -11.63 -12.58 -7.12
C LYS A 73 -11.80 -11.36 -8.03
N VAL A 74 -12.96 -10.72 -7.99
CA VAL A 74 -13.24 -9.50 -8.79
C VAL A 74 -12.38 -8.33 -8.29
N LEU A 75 -12.14 -8.27 -6.97
CA LEU A 75 -11.25 -7.27 -6.39
C LEU A 75 -9.79 -7.50 -6.78
N ASP A 76 -9.35 -8.75 -6.90
CA ASP A 76 -8.02 -9.10 -7.39
C ASP A 76 -7.78 -8.66 -8.83
N GLU A 77 -8.80 -8.77 -9.69
CA GLU A 77 -8.76 -8.28 -11.07
C GLU A 77 -8.75 -6.76 -11.12
N ILE A 78 -9.63 -6.08 -10.38
CA ILE A 78 -9.67 -4.61 -10.30
C ILE A 78 -8.34 -4.04 -9.78
N ILE A 79 -7.72 -4.69 -8.79
CA ILE A 79 -6.43 -4.27 -8.23
C ILE A 79 -5.26 -4.58 -9.18
N LYS A 80 -5.37 -5.60 -10.04
CA LYS A 80 -4.40 -5.84 -11.11
C LYS A 80 -4.50 -4.75 -12.20
N GLU A 81 -5.71 -4.35 -12.56
CA GLU A 81 -6.00 -3.36 -13.60
C GLU A 81 -5.68 -1.93 -13.14
N LEU A 82 -6.00 -1.61 -11.88
CA LEU A 82 -5.60 -0.39 -11.21
C LEU A 82 -4.14 -0.52 -10.78
N ASP A 83 -3.22 -0.23 -11.70
CA ASP A 83 -1.77 -0.17 -11.48
C ASP A 83 -1.44 0.29 -10.04
N LYS A 84 -0.57 -0.47 -9.34
CA LYS A 84 -0.26 -0.33 -7.90
C LYS A 84 0.11 1.11 -7.50
N ARG A 85 0.56 1.91 -8.48
CA ARG A 85 0.85 3.36 -8.40
C ARG A 85 -0.36 4.24 -8.07
N ARG A 86 -1.58 3.82 -8.41
CA ARG A 86 -2.83 4.57 -8.17
C ARG A 86 -3.52 4.24 -6.84
N VAL A 87 -3.13 3.15 -6.18
CA VAL A 87 -3.82 2.64 -4.98
C VAL A 87 -3.67 3.58 -3.78
N ILE A 88 -2.60 4.39 -3.71
CA ILE A 88 -2.44 5.42 -2.66
C ILE A 88 -3.48 6.53 -2.78
N GLN A 89 -3.75 7.02 -3.99
CA GLN A 89 -4.85 7.98 -4.18
C GLN A 89 -6.20 7.36 -3.80
N TYR A 90 -6.34 6.04 -3.92
CA TYR A 90 -7.58 5.32 -3.60
C TYR A 90 -7.95 5.32 -2.11
N ARG A 91 -7.02 5.50 -1.17
CA ARG A 91 -7.39 5.61 0.27
C ARG A 91 -8.15 6.90 0.58
N LEU A 92 -7.81 7.99 -0.11
CA LEU A 92 -8.60 9.25 -0.11
C LEU A 92 -9.83 9.13 -1.02
N SER A 93 -9.73 8.37 -2.13
CA SER A 93 -10.81 8.25 -3.11
C SER A 93 -11.95 7.35 -2.62
N LEU A 94 -11.71 6.22 -1.96
CA LEU A 94 -12.75 5.33 -1.43
C LEU A 94 -13.56 5.99 -0.31
N MET A 95 -12.89 6.82 0.51
CA MET A 95 -13.58 7.62 1.53
C MET A 95 -14.48 8.69 0.89
N ARG A 96 -14.10 9.24 -0.27
CA ARG A 96 -14.90 10.19 -1.08
C ARG A 96 -15.96 9.52 -1.96
N LEU A 97 -15.74 8.27 -2.38
CA LEU A 97 -16.66 7.48 -3.22
C LEU A 97 -17.74 6.77 -2.40
N LYS A 98 -17.60 6.69 -1.08
CA LYS A 98 -18.60 6.11 -0.17
C LYS A 98 -20.03 6.61 -0.43
N PRO A 99 -20.31 7.94 -0.50
CA PRO A 99 -21.65 8.43 -0.82
C PRO A 99 -22.14 8.00 -2.21
N PHE A 100 -21.26 8.01 -3.22
CA PHE A 100 -21.61 7.59 -4.58
C PHE A 100 -21.96 6.09 -4.68
N ILE A 101 -21.26 5.26 -3.91
CA ILE A 101 -21.54 3.82 -3.87
C ILE A 101 -22.82 3.51 -3.06
N GLU A 102 -23.11 4.28 -2.00
CA GLU A 102 -24.39 4.19 -1.29
C GLU A 102 -25.58 4.61 -2.17
N GLU A 103 -25.44 5.63 -3.03
CA GLU A 103 -26.45 6.00 -4.02
C GLU A 103 -26.74 4.86 -5.01
N LEU A 104 -25.71 4.22 -5.56
CA LEU A 104 -25.89 3.11 -6.51
C LEU A 104 -26.59 1.91 -5.87
N LYS A 105 -26.30 1.62 -4.60
CA LYS A 105 -27.00 0.56 -3.84
C LYS A 105 -28.47 0.89 -3.63
N ASN A 106 -28.77 2.13 -3.26
CA ASN A 106 -30.15 2.58 -3.04
C ASN A 106 -30.95 2.63 -4.36
N ALA A 107 -30.29 2.88 -5.48
CA ALA A 107 -30.88 2.80 -6.82
C ALA A 107 -31.14 1.33 -7.24
N SER A 108 -30.23 0.41 -6.92
CA SER A 108 -30.41 -1.02 -7.23
C SER A 108 -31.43 -1.73 -6.32
N ALA A 109 -31.67 -1.23 -5.10
CA ALA A 109 -32.63 -1.81 -4.16
C ALA A 109 -34.09 -1.35 -4.38
N LYS A 110 -34.32 -0.46 -5.36
CA LYS A 110 -35.66 0.07 -5.73
C LYS A 110 -36.28 -0.58 -6.97
N ASN A 111 -35.66 -1.61 -7.53
CA ASN A 111 -36.24 -2.44 -8.60
C ASN A 111 -36.54 -3.85 -8.09
#